data_AF-A0A3N5KEE1-F1
#
_entry.id   AF-A0A3N5KEE1-F1
#
_cell.length_a   1.000
_cell.length_b   1.000
_cell.length_c   1.000
_cell.angle_alpha   90.00
_cell.angle_beta   90.00
_cell.angle_gamma   90.00
#
_symmetry.space_group_name_H-M   'P 1'
#
loop_
_entity.id
_entity.type
_entity.pdbx_description
1 polymer ?
#
loop_
_entity_poly.entity_id
_entity_poly.type
_entity_poly.pdbx_seq_one_letter_code
_entity_poly.pdbx_strand_id
1 'polypeptide(L)'
;MSESTLSRRIAEFVGVALFALALLWLIALVTHEPTDPVWFLTTGTTEAPANFAGRVGAFLSELSFQLFGYASYLIPLVIGVIAWHYFWCKP
;
A
#
# COMPACT_ATOMS: atom_id res chain seq x y z
N MET A 1 -20.27 27.70 11.56
CA MET A 1 -19.54 27.93 10.27
C MET A 1 -18.08 27.47 10.32
N SER A 2 -17.70 26.55 11.22
CA SER A 2 -16.33 26.04 11.42
C SER A 2 -16.09 24.63 10.86
N GLU A 3 -17.14 23.90 10.47
CA GLU A 3 -17.02 22.51 10.00
C GLU A 3 -16.35 22.39 8.61
N SER A 4 -16.46 23.41 7.76
CA SER A 4 -15.97 23.34 6.37
C SER A 4 -14.45 23.32 6.25
N THR A 5 -13.71 23.99 7.14
CA THR A 5 -12.25 24.01 7.11
C THR A 5 -11.64 22.76 7.73
N LEU A 6 -12.27 22.20 8.77
CA LEU A 6 -11.83 20.96 9.40
C LEU A 6 -12.02 19.76 8.47
N SER A 7 -13.22 19.60 7.87
CA SER A 7 -13.48 18.53 6.89
C SER A 7 -12.54 18.60 5.70
N ARG A 8 -12.21 19.81 5.23
CA ARG A 8 -11.25 20.00 4.13
C ARG A 8 -9.84 19.53 4.50
N ARG A 9 -9.33 19.89 5.68
CA ARG A 9 -8.01 19.44 6.14
C ARG A 9 -7.95 17.93 6.37
N ILE A 10 -9.04 17.34 6.87
CA ILE A 10 -9.13 15.88 7.04
C ILE A 10 -9.09 15.19 5.68
N ALA A 11 -9.87 15.66 4.70
CA ALA A 11 -9.87 15.08 3.35
C ALA A 11 -8.49 15.18 2.68
N GLU A 12 -7.80 16.32 2.81
CA GLU A 12 -6.43 16.49 2.31
C GLU A 12 -5.45 15.51 2.98
N PHE A 13 -5.52 15.37 4.30
CA PHE A 13 -4.66 14.44 5.04
C PHE A 13 -4.95 12.98 4.67
N VAL A 14 -6.22 12.60 4.54
CA VAL A 14 -6.64 11.26 4.11
C VAL A 14 -6.16 10.98 2.69
N GLY A 15 -6.29 11.94 1.76
CA GLY A 15 -5.79 11.81 0.40
C GLY A 15 -4.28 11.55 0.35
N VAL A 16 -3.49 12.31 1.10
CA VAL A 16 -2.03 12.11 1.17
C VAL A 16 -1.67 10.77 1.80
N ALA A 17 -2.35 10.38 2.88
CA ALA A 17 -2.13 9.10 3.55
C ALA A 17 -2.45 7.91 2.61
N LEU A 18 -3.56 7.99 1.87
CA LEU A 18 -3.94 6.97 0.88
C LEU A 18 -2.95 6.91 -0.28
N PHE A 19 -2.44 8.06 -0.75
CA PHE A 19 -1.44 8.10 -1.80
C PHE A 19 -0.12 7.45 -1.34
N ALA A 20 0.34 7.78 -0.13
CA ALA A 20 1.52 7.17 0.46
C ALA A 20 1.35 5.65 0.63
N LEU A 21 0.17 5.20 1.09
CA LEU A 21 -0.14 3.78 1.22
C LEU A 21 -0.12 3.07 -0.14
N ALA A 22 -0.73 3.66 -1.18
CA ALA A 22 -0.71 3.12 -2.53
C ALA A 22 0.72 2.98 -3.06
N LEU A 23 1.57 3.98 -2.83
CA LEU A 23 2.96 3.96 -3.26
C LEU A 23 3.77 2.89 -2.52
N LEU A 24 3.62 2.78 -1.20
CA LEU A 24 4.29 1.76 -0.40
C LEU A 24 3.86 0.35 -0.82
N TRP A 25 2.57 0.14 -1.09
CA TRP A 25 2.06 -1.14 -1.58
C TRP A 25 2.60 -1.45 -2.99
N LEU A 26 2.64 -0.46 -3.88
CA LEU A 26 3.24 -0.63 -5.21
C LEU A 26 4.72 -1.02 -5.12
N ILE A 27 5.49 -0.33 -4.27
CA ILE A 27 6.90 -0.68 -4.01
C ILE A 27 7.00 -2.11 -3.49
N ALA A 28 6.13 -2.50 -2.56
CA ALA A 28 6.09 -3.85 -2.04
C ALA A 28 5.84 -4.90 -3.14
N LEU A 29 4.92 -4.65 -4.08
CA LEU A 29 4.63 -5.56 -5.20
C LEU A 29 5.78 -5.61 -6.23
N VAL A 30 6.37 -4.47 -6.56
CA VAL A 30 7.46 -4.39 -7.56
C VAL A 30 8.76 -5.01 -7.03
N THR A 31 9.03 -4.85 -5.74
CA THR A 31 10.21 -5.43 -5.06
C THR A 31 9.91 -6.77 -4.40
N HIS A 32 8.89 -7.46 -4.88
CA HIS A 32 8.52 -8.77 -4.37
C HIS A 32 9.53 -9.84 -4.79
N GLU A 33 10.07 -10.54 -3.80
CA GLU A 33 10.94 -11.70 -4.01
C GLU A 33 10.29 -12.94 -3.37
N PRO A 34 10.02 -14.03 -4.11
CA PRO A 34 9.38 -15.24 -3.56
C PRO A 34 10.16 -15.93 -2.45
N THR A 35 11.46 -15.65 -2.33
CA THR A 35 12.30 -16.18 -1.26
C THR A 35 12.30 -15.31 0.00
N ASP A 36 11.56 -14.20 0.01
CA ASP A 36 11.58 -13.28 1.15
C ASP A 36 11.00 -13.92 2.43
N PRO A 37 11.62 -13.70 3.59
CA PRO A 37 11.08 -14.10 4.87
C PRO A 37 9.82 -13.31 5.20
N VAL A 38 8.68 -13.99 5.20
CA VAL A 38 7.37 -13.43 5.54
C VAL A 38 6.86 -14.00 6.86
N TRP A 39 6.20 -13.16 7.67
CA TRP A 39 5.91 -13.46 9.09
C TRP A 39 5.22 -14.79 9.38
N PHE A 40 4.26 -15.20 8.54
CA PHE A 40 3.41 -16.36 8.79
C PHE A 40 3.59 -17.50 7.77
N LEU A 41 4.31 -17.26 6.67
CA LEU A 41 4.49 -18.25 5.61
C LEU A 41 5.92 -18.78 5.52
N THR A 42 6.91 -18.13 6.17
CA THR A 42 8.30 -18.61 6.17
C THR A 42 8.71 -19.06 7.56
N THR A 43 9.08 -20.33 7.68
CA THR A 43 9.68 -20.90 8.89
C THR A 43 11.20 -20.75 8.83
N GLY A 44 11.79 -19.90 9.67
CA GLY A 44 13.16 -20.11 10.14
C GLY A 44 14.29 -19.24 9.58
N THR A 45 14.02 -18.17 8.82
CA THR A 45 15.06 -17.22 8.40
C THR A 45 14.96 -15.89 9.15
N THR A 46 16.04 -15.52 9.85
CA THR A 46 16.18 -14.24 10.55
C THR A 46 16.67 -13.10 9.64
N GLU A 47 16.93 -13.40 8.37
CA GLU A 47 17.44 -12.42 7.42
C GLU A 47 16.43 -11.32 7.11
N ALA A 48 16.95 -10.16 6.72
CA ALA A 48 16.13 -9.04 6.28
C ALA A 48 15.58 -9.37 4.88
N PRO A 49 14.28 -9.14 4.62
CA PRO A 49 13.72 -9.33 3.29
C PRO A 49 14.30 -8.32 2.29
N ALA A 50 14.41 -8.74 1.04
CA ALA A 50 14.84 -7.91 -0.07
C ALA A 50 13.79 -6.85 -0.42
N ASN A 51 12.53 -7.06 -0.04
CA ASN A 51 11.46 -6.08 -0.19
C ASN A 51 11.80 -4.73 0.45
N PHE A 52 11.68 -3.64 -0.30
CA PHE A 52 12.04 -2.30 0.18
C PHE A 52 11.05 -1.75 1.23
N ALA A 53 9.82 -2.26 1.26
CA ALA A 53 8.88 -1.99 2.34
C ALA A 53 9.08 -2.91 3.55
N GLY A 54 10.22 -3.61 3.60
CA GLY A 54 10.63 -4.50 4.68
C GLY A 54 9.71 -5.70 4.83
N ARG A 55 9.67 -6.26 6.03
CA ARG A 55 8.94 -7.51 6.32
C ARG A 55 7.42 -7.37 6.18
N VAL A 56 6.88 -6.18 6.41
CA VAL A 56 5.47 -5.86 6.17
C VAL A 56 5.17 -5.91 4.67
N GLY A 57 6.01 -5.28 3.85
CA GLY A 57 5.87 -5.24 2.40
C GLY A 57 6.02 -6.62 1.74
N ALA A 58 7.00 -7.40 2.20
CA ALA A 58 7.18 -8.78 1.76
C ALA A 58 5.91 -9.61 2.01
N PHE A 59 5.34 -9.53 3.22
CA PHE A 59 4.11 -10.25 3.54
C PHE A 59 2.91 -9.75 2.72
N LEU A 60 2.76 -8.43 2.58
CA LEU A 60 1.64 -7.85 1.84
C LEU A 60 1.69 -8.20 0.35
N SER A 61 2.87 -8.18 -0.25
CA SER A 61 3.07 -8.55 -1.66
C SER A 61 2.83 -10.03 -1.89
N GLU A 62 3.40 -10.90 -1.05
CA GLU A 62 3.17 -12.35 -1.09
C GLU A 62 1.68 -12.69 -1.01
N LEU A 63 0.96 -12.14 -0.03
CA LEU A 63 -0.47 -12.36 0.12
C LEU A 63 -1.27 -11.83 -1.08
N SER A 64 -0.88 -10.67 -1.62
CA SER A 64 -1.53 -10.09 -2.79
C SER A 64 -1.33 -10.96 -4.04
N PHE A 65 -0.12 -11.50 -4.26
CA PHE A 65 0.17 -12.41 -5.37
C PHE A 65 -0.50 -13.78 -5.18
N GLN A 66 -0.58 -14.31 -3.96
CA GLN A 66 -1.29 -15.57 -3.72
C GLN A 66 -2.79 -15.47 -3.99
N LEU A 67 -3.43 -14.37 -3.59
CA LEU A 67 -4.88 -14.20 -3.76
C LEU A 67 -5.28 -13.75 -5.16
N PHE A 68 -4.50 -12.86 -5.78
CA PHE A 68 -4.89 -12.16 -7.01
C PHE A 68 -3.89 -12.34 -8.16
N GLY A 69 -2.72 -12.92 -7.92
CA GLY A 69 -1.65 -13.00 -8.92
C GLY A 69 -1.25 -11.62 -9.43
N TYR A 70 -1.02 -11.51 -10.75
CA TYR A 70 -0.70 -10.24 -11.40
C TYR A 70 -1.83 -9.19 -11.33
N ALA A 71 -3.07 -9.58 -11.02
CA ALA A 71 -4.13 -8.60 -10.83
C ALA A 71 -3.96 -7.78 -9.53
N SER A 72 -3.06 -8.19 -8.63
CA SER A 72 -2.70 -7.44 -7.41
C SER A 72 -2.25 -6.01 -7.68
N TYR A 73 -1.64 -5.73 -8.84
CA TYR A 73 -1.23 -4.38 -9.24
C TYR A 73 -2.41 -3.40 -9.41
N LEU A 74 -3.64 -3.91 -9.58
CA LEU A 74 -4.83 -3.07 -9.62
C LEU A 74 -5.17 -2.48 -8.25
N ILE A 75 -4.76 -3.11 -7.15
CA ILE A 75 -5.04 -2.64 -5.79
C ILE A 75 -4.39 -1.27 -5.52
N PRO A 76 -3.05 -1.10 -5.62
CA PRO A 76 -2.44 0.22 -5.43
C PRO A 76 -2.90 1.23 -6.48
N LEU A 77 -3.23 0.78 -7.70
CA LEU A 77 -3.76 1.66 -8.74
C LEU A 77 -5.11 2.28 -8.32
N VAL A 78 -6.05 1.46 -7.86
CA VAL A 78 -7.38 1.91 -7.41
C VAL A 78 -7.25 2.81 -6.19
N ILE A 79 -6.42 2.45 -5.20
CA ILE A 79 -6.18 3.30 -4.03
C ILE A 79 -5.58 4.64 -4.45
N GLY A 80 -4.64 4.65 -5.40
CA GLY A 80 -4.06 5.86 -5.96
C GLY A 80 -5.08 6.77 -6.65
N VAL A 81 -6.01 6.19 -7.42
CA VAL A 81 -7.11 6.96 -8.05
C VAL A 81 -8.03 7.56 -6.99
N ILE A 82 -8.38 6.80 -5.94
CA ILE A 82 -9.20 7.30 -4.84
C ILE A 82 -8.47 8.43 -4.09
N ALA A 83 -7.18 8.24 -3.79
CA ALA A 83 -6.33 9.25 -3.16
C ALA A 83 -6.30 10.55 -3.97
N TRP A 84 -6.14 10.43 -5.30
CA TRP A 84 -6.20 11.54 -6.22
C TRP A 84 -7.55 12.25 -6.18
N HIS A 85 -8.66 11.52 -6.11
CA HIS A 85 -9.99 12.13 -6.00
C HIS A 85 -10.14 12.90 -4.68
N TYR A 86 -9.76 12.30 -3.54
CA TYR A 86 -9.80 12.99 -2.24
C TYR A 86 -8.94 14.25 -2.19
N PHE A 87 -7.83 14.28 -2.92
CA PHE A 87 -6.91 15.41 -2.96
C PHE A 87 -7.33 16.49 -3.97
N TRP A 88 -7.68 16.12 -5.21
CA TRP A 88 -7.94 17.03 -6.32
C TRP A 88 -9.43 17.21 -6.64
N CYS A 89 -10.20 16.13 -6.66
CA CYS A 89 -11.63 16.13 -7.02
C CYS A 89 -12.47 16.14 -5.75
N LYS A 90 -12.53 17.30 -5.10
CA LYS A 90 -13.46 17.54 -3.99
C LYS A 90 -14.90 17.19 -4.45
N PRO A 91 -15.71 16.47 -3.65
CA PRO A 91 -17.16 16.63 -3.73
C PRO A 91 -17.59 18.04 -3.26
#